data_AF-A0A6P0JX74-F1
#
_entry.id   AF-A0A6P0JX74-F1
#
_cell.length_a   1.000
_cell.length_b   1.000
_cell.length_c   1.000
_cell.angle_alpha   90.00
_cell.angle_beta   90.00
_cell.angle_gamma   90.00
#
_symmetry.space_group_name_H-M   'P 1'
#
loop_
_entity.id
_entity.type
_entity.pdbx_description
1 polymer ?
#
loop_
_entity_poly.entity_id
_entity_poly.type
_entity_poly.pdbx_seq_one_letter_code
_entity_poly.pdbx_strand_id
1 'polypeptide(L)'
;MKPEFQAKFLQHLKGRKNSEEGFTLIELLVVIIIIGILAAIALPSLLGQANKARQSEAANNVGAVNRAQQGFYLEKQAFATDLVELQAGIQSETENYRYEIQPTDDDPQTTNITAGPLTNPNLKAFVGVAGTIAGSGGENLTTAFGCRNVMSPNQSLDDGAGFNGLAADGDDLTDQEAVCSNITFGGNADDNSMEPLGE
;
A
#
# COMPACT_ATOMS: atom_id res chain seq x y z
N MET A 1 2.63 -34.22 73.96
CA MET A 1 3.24 -33.99 72.63
C MET A 1 4.58 -33.29 72.86
N LYS A 2 5.68 -33.78 72.25
CA LYS A 2 7.06 -33.36 72.59
C LYS A 2 7.36 -31.95 72.03
N PRO A 3 7.80 -30.98 72.86
CA PRO A 3 8.08 -29.60 72.42
C PRO A 3 9.28 -29.47 71.49
N GLU A 4 10.14 -30.50 71.42
CA GLU A 4 11.31 -30.60 70.54
C GLU A 4 10.98 -30.46 69.03
N PHE A 5 9.82 -30.98 68.59
CA PHE A 5 9.46 -30.97 67.17
C PHE A 5 8.97 -29.59 66.71
N GLN A 6 8.37 -28.83 67.63
CA GLN A 6 7.85 -27.49 67.36
C GLN A 6 9.00 -26.47 67.20
N ALA A 7 10.09 -26.64 67.96
CA ALA A 7 11.27 -25.79 67.84
C ALA A 7 11.95 -25.92 66.47
N LYS A 8 12.02 -27.13 65.92
CA LYS A 8 12.64 -27.40 64.61
C LYS A 8 11.82 -26.84 63.43
N PHE A 9 10.49 -26.85 63.54
CA PHE A 9 9.60 -26.25 62.54
C PHE A 9 9.70 -24.71 62.54
N LEU A 10 9.78 -24.09 63.72
CA LEU A 10 9.97 -22.64 63.86
C LEU A 10 11.34 -22.16 63.36
N GLN A 11 12.39 -22.99 63.49
CA GLN A 11 13.73 -22.67 62.98
C GLN A 11 13.80 -22.71 61.44
N HIS A 12 12.97 -23.52 60.79
CA HIS A 12 12.88 -23.59 59.32
C HIS A 12 12.16 -22.38 58.70
N LEU A 13 11.22 -21.76 59.44
CA LEU A 13 10.56 -20.51 59.02
C LEU A 13 11.44 -19.27 59.20
N LYS A 14 12.37 -19.28 60.17
CA LYS A 14 13.29 -18.16 60.44
C LYS A 14 14.45 -18.05 59.43
N GLY A 15 14.68 -19.08 58.62
CA GLY A 15 15.75 -19.14 57.62
C GLY A 15 15.38 -18.64 56.22
N ARG A 16 14.11 -18.28 55.98
CA ARG A 16 13.65 -17.75 54.68
C ARG A 16 13.64 -16.21 54.62
N LYS A 17 14.51 -15.56 55.39
CA LYS A 17 14.72 -14.11 55.34
C LYS A 17 15.79 -13.76 54.29
N ASN A 18 15.70 -14.36 53.11
CA ASN A 18 16.55 -14.07 51.98
C ASN A 18 15.71 -13.33 50.94
N SER A 19 15.91 -12.00 50.90
CA SER A 19 15.87 -11.18 49.68
C SER A 19 14.64 -11.31 48.79
N GLU A 20 13.45 -11.08 49.34
CA GLU A 20 12.34 -10.54 48.54
C GLU A 20 12.62 -9.04 48.31
N GLU A 21 13.52 -8.75 47.38
CA GLU A 21 13.72 -7.41 46.82
C GLU A 21 12.47 -7.06 46.01
N GLY A 22 11.54 -6.36 46.64
CA GLY A 22 10.32 -5.89 45.99
C GLY A 22 10.64 -4.79 44.98
N PHE A 23 10.08 -4.91 43.77
CA PHE A 23 10.06 -3.85 42.75
C PHE A 23 9.60 -2.54 43.40
N THR A 24 10.42 -1.51 43.32
CA THR A 24 10.06 -0.21 43.88
C THR A 24 9.05 0.49 42.97
N LEU A 25 8.09 1.23 43.54
CA LEU A 25 7.15 2.03 42.74
C LEU A 25 7.87 3.06 41.86
N ILE A 26 9.04 3.53 42.29
CA ILE A 26 9.85 4.48 41.54
C ILE A 26 10.52 3.83 40.32
N GLU A 27 10.96 2.57 40.41
CA GLU A 27 11.48 1.83 39.24
C GLU A 27 10.41 1.67 38.16
N LEU A 28 9.19 1.29 38.56
CA LEU A 28 8.09 1.20 37.60
C LEU A 28 7.73 2.56 37.01
N LEU A 29 7.79 3.63 37.80
CA LEU A 29 7.51 4.99 37.33
C LEU A 29 8.51 5.47 36.29
N VAL A 30 9.82 5.27 36.51
CA VAL A 30 10.85 5.66 35.53
C VAL A 30 10.71 4.84 34.25
N VAL A 31 10.41 3.54 34.36
CA VAL A 31 10.22 2.68 33.19
C VAL A 31 9.07 3.20 32.32
N ILE A 32 7.88 3.45 32.89
CA ILE A 32 6.71 3.93 32.11
C ILE A 32 6.97 5.29 31.45
N ILE A 33 7.79 6.14 32.08
CA ILE A 33 8.19 7.42 31.48
C ILE A 33 9.06 7.18 30.25
N ILE A 34 10.03 6.27 30.33
CA ILE A 34 10.92 5.96 29.20
C ILE A 34 10.13 5.32 28.05
N ILE A 35 9.30 4.30 28.31
CA ILE A 35 8.45 3.73 27.24
C ILE A 35 7.45 4.74 26.69
N GLY A 36 6.95 5.67 27.50
CA GLY A 36 6.09 6.77 27.04
C GLY A 36 6.77 7.68 26.02
N ILE A 37 8.02 8.09 26.29
CA ILE A 37 8.81 8.93 25.36
C ILE A 37 9.11 8.17 24.07
N LEU A 38 9.52 6.90 24.17
CA LEU A 38 9.81 6.07 23.00
C LEU A 38 8.55 5.84 22.14
N ALA A 39 7.41 5.56 22.76
CA ALA A 39 6.15 5.36 22.05
C ALA A 39 5.69 6.63 21.33
N ALA A 40 5.87 7.82 21.94
CA ALA A 40 5.48 9.09 21.31
C ALA A 40 6.21 9.35 19.98
N ILE A 41 7.48 8.94 19.87
CA ILE A 41 8.27 9.11 18.63
C ILE A 41 8.01 7.95 17.65
N ALA A 42 7.86 6.73 18.15
CA ALA A 42 7.73 5.54 17.31
C ALA A 42 6.35 5.41 16.62
N LEU A 43 5.27 5.76 17.32
CA LEU A 43 3.90 5.59 16.83
C LEU A 43 3.60 6.33 15.50
N PRO A 44 3.92 7.63 15.32
CA PRO A 44 3.63 8.31 14.05
C PRO A 44 4.39 7.68 12.87
N SER A 45 5.64 7.26 13.09
CA SER A 45 6.44 6.59 12.06
C SER A 45 5.83 5.24 11.67
N LEU A 46 5.37 4.46 12.66
CA LEU A 46 4.74 3.16 12.42
C LEU A 46 3.45 3.29 11.59
N LEU A 47 2.61 4.28 11.90
CA LEU A 47 1.38 4.53 11.13
C LEU A 47 1.68 4.96 9.69
N GLY A 48 2.70 5.80 9.48
CA GLY A 48 3.16 6.17 8.14
C GLY A 48 3.64 4.97 7.32
N GLN A 49 4.43 4.08 7.94
CA GLN A 49 4.91 2.86 7.29
C GLN A 49 3.77 1.89 6.94
N ALA A 50 2.80 1.73 7.84
CA ALA A 50 1.61 0.91 7.57
C ALA A 50 0.81 1.44 6.37
N ASN A 51 0.64 2.76 6.25
CA ASN A 51 -0.01 3.38 5.10
C ASN A 51 0.81 3.17 3.81
N LYS A 52 2.15 3.28 3.86
CA LYS A 52 3.02 3.00 2.71
C LYS A 52 2.92 1.55 2.26
N ALA A 53 2.84 0.60 3.20
CA ALA A 53 2.66 -0.82 2.88
C ALA A 53 1.31 -1.09 2.17
N ARG A 54 0.21 -0.51 2.67
CA ARG A 54 -1.12 -0.60 2.03
C ARG A 54 -1.13 -0.01 0.62
N GLN A 55 -0.48 1.14 0.46
CA GLN A 55 -0.30 1.77 -0.86
C GLN A 55 0.55 0.92 -1.80
N SER A 56 1.60 0.26 -1.29
CA SER A 56 2.43 -0.65 -2.09
C SER A 56 1.64 -1.88 -2.55
N GLU A 57 0.77 -2.41 -1.71
CA GLU A 57 -0.14 -3.51 -2.08
C GLU A 57 -1.06 -3.09 -3.24
N ALA A 58 -1.70 -1.92 -3.13
CA ALA A 58 -2.56 -1.39 -4.17
C ALA A 58 -1.83 -1.18 -5.51
N ALA A 59 -0.63 -0.59 -5.48
CA ALA A 59 0.20 -0.42 -6.66
C ALA A 59 0.56 -1.77 -7.31
N ASN A 60 0.89 -2.78 -6.51
CA ASN A 60 1.22 -4.12 -6.99
C ASN A 60 0.01 -4.79 -7.65
N ASN A 61 -1.18 -4.66 -7.04
CA ASN A 61 -2.42 -5.22 -7.56
C ASN A 61 -2.83 -4.56 -8.88
N VAL A 62 -2.81 -3.23 -8.95
CA VAL A 62 -3.05 -2.47 -10.21
C VAL A 62 -2.08 -2.94 -11.31
N GLY A 63 -0.82 -3.13 -10.95
CA GLY A 63 0.18 -3.66 -11.89
C GLY A 63 -0.07 -5.09 -12.36
N ALA A 64 -0.51 -5.95 -11.46
CA ALA A 64 -0.88 -7.32 -11.80
C ALA A 64 -2.11 -7.34 -12.72
N VAL A 65 -3.11 -6.49 -12.48
CA VAL A 65 -4.24 -6.30 -13.39
C VAL A 65 -3.76 -5.84 -14.76
N ASN A 66 -2.90 -4.83 -14.85
CA ASN A 66 -2.38 -4.35 -16.14
C ASN A 66 -1.66 -5.45 -16.94
N ARG A 67 -0.81 -6.26 -16.28
CA ARG A 67 -0.14 -7.40 -16.95
C ARG A 67 -1.14 -8.46 -17.39
N ALA A 68 -2.14 -8.75 -16.56
CA ALA A 68 -3.21 -9.68 -16.92
C ALA A 68 -4.02 -9.15 -18.10
N GLN A 69 -4.31 -7.84 -18.16
CA GLN A 69 -5.02 -7.20 -19.28
C GLN A 69 -4.26 -7.32 -20.60
N GLN A 70 -2.93 -7.12 -20.58
CA GLN A 70 -2.10 -7.36 -21.76
C GLN A 70 -2.17 -8.83 -22.20
N GLY A 71 -2.04 -9.78 -21.27
CA GLY A 71 -2.17 -11.21 -21.57
C GLY A 71 -3.54 -11.58 -22.13
N PHE A 72 -4.61 -11.00 -21.57
CA PHE A 72 -5.98 -11.22 -21.99
C PHE A 72 -6.22 -10.68 -23.41
N TYR A 73 -5.67 -9.51 -23.75
CA TYR A 73 -5.74 -8.96 -25.10
C TYR A 73 -5.00 -9.84 -26.13
N LEU A 74 -3.85 -10.41 -25.76
CA LEU A 74 -3.13 -11.34 -26.63
C LEU A 74 -3.95 -12.58 -26.98
N GLU A 75 -4.83 -13.04 -26.07
CA GLU A 75 -5.69 -14.20 -26.29
C GLU A 75 -7.00 -13.86 -27.01
N LYS A 76 -7.66 -12.78 -26.60
CA LYS A 76 -9.04 -12.46 -26.99
C LYS A 76 -9.19 -11.24 -27.90
N GLN A 77 -8.12 -10.50 -28.14
CA GLN A 77 -8.11 -9.24 -28.92
C GLN A 77 -9.09 -8.18 -28.39
N ALA A 78 -9.36 -8.22 -27.08
CA ALA A 78 -10.19 -7.28 -26.34
C ALA A 78 -9.64 -7.18 -24.92
N PHE A 79 -9.94 -6.09 -24.22
CA PHE A 79 -9.67 -5.97 -22.79
C PHE A 79 -10.83 -6.54 -21.97
N ALA A 80 -10.51 -7.11 -20.80
CA ALA A 80 -11.54 -7.60 -19.89
C ALA A 80 -12.28 -6.41 -19.28
N THR A 81 -13.60 -6.53 -19.15
CA THR A 81 -14.45 -5.45 -18.63
C THR A 81 -14.66 -5.51 -17.12
N ASP A 82 -14.34 -6.65 -16.50
CA ASP A 82 -14.41 -6.83 -15.06
C ASP A 82 -13.28 -7.76 -14.55
N LEU A 83 -13.07 -7.76 -13.23
CA LEU A 83 -12.01 -8.55 -12.59
C LEU A 83 -12.29 -10.06 -12.59
N VAL A 84 -13.56 -10.45 -12.71
CA VAL A 84 -14.00 -11.86 -12.70
C VAL A 84 -13.65 -12.51 -14.05
N GLU A 85 -13.89 -11.79 -15.14
CA GLU A 85 -13.52 -12.16 -16.50
C GLU A 85 -12.00 -12.21 -16.66
N LEU A 86 -11.28 -11.23 -16.09
CA LEU A 86 -9.83 -11.16 -16.18
C LEU A 86 -9.13 -12.31 -15.42
N GLN A 87 -9.75 -12.83 -14.36
CA GLN A 87 -9.22 -13.93 -13.53
C GLN A 87 -7.81 -13.66 -12.97
N ALA A 88 -7.49 -12.39 -12.67
CA ALA A 88 -6.18 -12.00 -12.14
C ALA A 88 -5.91 -12.46 -10.68
N GLY A 89 -6.86 -13.12 -10.03
CA GLY A 89 -6.74 -13.57 -8.63
C GLY A 89 -6.82 -12.44 -7.60
N ILE A 90 -7.31 -11.27 -8.01
CA ILE A 90 -7.44 -10.08 -7.16
C ILE A 90 -8.91 -9.90 -6.81
N GLN A 91 -9.20 -9.67 -5.53
CA GLN A 91 -10.55 -9.38 -5.07
C GLN A 91 -10.92 -7.93 -5.42
N SER A 92 -12.16 -7.69 -5.82
CA SER A 92 -12.68 -6.35 -6.13
C SER A 92 -12.68 -5.41 -4.93
N GLU A 93 -12.62 -5.94 -3.71
CA GLU A 93 -12.49 -5.16 -2.49
C GLU A 93 -11.52 -5.84 -1.52
N THR A 94 -10.65 -5.04 -0.93
CA THR A 94 -9.87 -5.39 0.25
C THR A 94 -10.28 -4.48 1.41
N GLU A 95 -9.67 -4.65 2.58
CA GLU A 95 -9.97 -3.80 3.74
C GLU A 95 -9.75 -2.30 3.48
N ASN A 96 -8.82 -1.96 2.58
CA ASN A 96 -8.36 -0.58 2.37
C ASN A 96 -8.71 -0.02 0.99
N TYR A 97 -8.91 -0.87 -0.02
CA TYR A 97 -9.06 -0.46 -1.41
C TYR A 97 -10.20 -1.21 -2.11
N ARG A 98 -10.88 -0.52 -3.02
CA ARG A 98 -11.77 -1.09 -4.03
C ARG A 98 -11.07 -1.05 -5.38
N TYR A 99 -11.09 -2.17 -6.08
CA TYR A 99 -10.55 -2.36 -7.42
C TYR A 99 -11.69 -2.50 -8.41
N GLU A 100 -11.70 -1.66 -9.42
CA GLU A 100 -12.74 -1.63 -10.45
C GLU A 100 -12.12 -1.37 -11.81
N ILE A 101 -12.47 -2.23 -12.78
CA ILE A 101 -12.09 -2.04 -14.17
C ILE A 101 -13.20 -1.25 -14.82
N GLN A 102 -12.88 -0.09 -15.39
CA GLN A 102 -13.80 0.66 -16.23
C GLN A 102 -13.31 0.53 -17.68
N PRO A 103 -14.06 -0.17 -18.56
CA PRO A 103 -13.83 -0.03 -19.99
C PRO A 103 -14.14 1.42 -20.41
N THR A 104 -13.34 1.96 -21.31
CA THR A 104 -13.56 3.31 -21.84
C THR A 104 -14.54 3.24 -23.00
N ASP A 105 -15.67 3.94 -22.91
CA ASP A 105 -16.72 3.92 -23.94
C ASP A 105 -16.23 4.53 -25.28
N ASP A 106 -15.26 5.44 -25.21
CA ASP A 106 -14.71 6.16 -26.37
C ASP A 106 -13.59 5.43 -27.11
N ASP A 107 -12.95 4.44 -26.48
CA ASP A 107 -11.89 3.63 -27.10
C ASP A 107 -11.93 2.18 -26.62
N PRO A 108 -12.50 1.23 -27.40
CA PRO A 108 -12.54 -0.18 -27.04
C PRO A 108 -11.15 -0.84 -27.00
N GLN A 109 -10.10 -0.12 -27.41
CA GLN A 109 -8.70 -0.54 -27.33
C GLN A 109 -8.00 -0.02 -26.07
N THR A 110 -8.74 0.58 -25.13
CA THR A 110 -8.25 1.05 -23.84
C THR A 110 -9.15 0.58 -22.71
N THR A 111 -8.54 0.22 -21.57
CA THR A 111 -9.24 -0.01 -20.32
C THR A 111 -8.45 0.62 -19.18
N ASN A 112 -9.15 1.04 -18.13
CA ASN A 112 -8.49 1.44 -16.90
C ASN A 112 -8.82 0.46 -15.76
N ILE A 113 -7.99 0.49 -14.72
CA ILE A 113 -8.21 -0.15 -13.43
C ILE A 113 -8.00 0.92 -12.37
N THR A 114 -8.99 1.13 -11.52
CA THR A 114 -8.92 2.08 -10.41
C THR A 114 -8.82 1.34 -9.09
N ALA A 115 -7.86 1.72 -8.25
CA ALA A 115 -7.78 1.34 -6.85
C ALA A 115 -8.13 2.55 -5.98
N GLY A 116 -9.39 2.65 -5.58
CA GLY A 116 -9.91 3.72 -4.73
C GLY A 116 -9.83 3.36 -3.24
N PRO A 117 -9.32 4.26 -2.36
CA PRO A 117 -9.28 4.01 -0.92
C PRO A 117 -10.70 4.00 -0.32
N LEU A 118 -10.98 3.06 0.60
CA LEU A 118 -12.31 2.87 1.19
C LEU A 118 -12.50 3.53 2.55
N THR A 119 -11.54 3.38 3.45
CA THR A 119 -11.73 3.64 4.89
C THR A 119 -10.80 4.71 5.47
N ASN A 120 -9.64 4.95 4.85
CA ASN A 120 -8.62 5.84 5.39
C ASN A 120 -8.32 7.00 4.42
N PRO A 121 -8.60 8.26 4.81
CA PRO A 121 -8.39 9.42 3.95
C PRO A 121 -6.91 9.73 3.67
N ASN A 122 -5.97 9.11 4.39
CA ASN A 122 -4.53 9.27 4.16
C ASN A 122 -3.98 8.29 3.12
N LEU A 123 -4.84 7.43 2.55
CA LEU A 123 -4.48 6.51 1.48
C LEU A 123 -4.70 7.18 0.13
N LYS A 124 -3.75 6.95 -0.78
CA LYS A 124 -3.72 7.53 -2.12
C LYS A 124 -4.42 6.60 -3.10
N ALA A 125 -5.15 7.14 -4.07
CA ALA A 125 -5.74 6.37 -5.16
C ALA A 125 -4.66 6.01 -6.20
N PHE A 126 -4.88 4.87 -6.87
CA PHE A 126 -4.05 4.42 -7.98
C PHE A 126 -4.91 4.15 -9.20
N VAL A 127 -4.40 4.49 -10.38
CA VAL A 127 -5.05 4.17 -11.65
C VAL A 127 -4.03 3.47 -12.53
N GLY A 128 -4.40 2.34 -13.13
CA GLY A 128 -3.66 1.69 -14.20
C GLY A 128 -4.42 1.85 -15.50
N VAL A 129 -3.72 2.06 -16.60
CA VAL A 129 -4.30 2.08 -17.94
C VAL A 129 -3.59 1.03 -18.76
N ALA A 130 -4.35 0.18 -19.44
CA ALA A 130 -3.86 -0.78 -20.42
C ALA A 130 -4.57 -0.52 -21.74
N GLY A 131 -3.84 -0.68 -22.83
CA GLY A 131 -4.43 -0.53 -24.15
C GLY A 131 -3.47 -0.80 -25.27
N THR A 132 -3.83 -0.43 -26.51
CA THR A 132 -2.97 -0.73 -27.66
C THR A 132 -2.54 0.48 -28.46
N ILE A 133 -1.37 0.37 -29.07
CA ILE A 133 -0.84 1.33 -30.04
C ILE A 133 -0.60 0.62 -31.37
N ALA A 134 -0.76 1.36 -32.47
CA ALA A 134 -0.48 0.83 -33.80
C ALA A 134 1.04 0.62 -33.98
N GLY A 135 1.46 -0.62 -34.20
CA GLY A 135 2.82 -0.98 -34.55
C GLY A 135 3.14 -0.71 -36.02
N SER A 136 4.43 -0.71 -36.37
CA SER A 136 4.94 -0.37 -37.71
C SER A 136 4.60 -1.38 -38.82
N GLY A 137 3.80 -2.40 -38.54
CA GLY A 137 3.32 -3.41 -39.50
C GLY A 137 1.79 -3.51 -39.60
N GLY A 138 1.03 -2.59 -38.98
CA GLY A 138 -0.43 -2.71 -38.87
C GLY A 138 -0.90 -3.67 -37.76
N GLU A 139 0.02 -4.15 -36.94
CA GLU A 139 -0.27 -4.97 -35.75
C GLU A 139 -0.49 -4.06 -34.53
N ASN A 140 -1.44 -4.41 -33.66
CA ASN A 140 -1.67 -3.70 -32.40
C ASN A 140 -0.69 -4.22 -31.33
N LEU A 141 0.04 -3.31 -30.69
CA LEU A 141 0.95 -3.61 -29.57
C LEU A 141 0.30 -3.19 -28.26
N THR A 142 0.26 -4.10 -27.29
CA THR A 142 -0.27 -3.79 -25.95
C THR A 142 0.74 -2.99 -25.14
N THR A 143 0.27 -1.94 -24.47
CA THR A 143 1.04 -1.14 -23.53
C THR A 143 0.23 -0.94 -22.24
N ALA A 144 0.91 -0.71 -21.11
CA ALA A 144 0.22 -0.32 -19.89
C ALA A 144 1.08 0.59 -19.00
N PHE A 145 0.42 1.54 -18.35
CA PHE A 145 1.01 2.51 -17.44
C PHE A 145 0.21 2.56 -16.15
N GLY A 146 0.78 3.14 -15.10
CA GLY A 146 -0.01 3.45 -13.91
C GLY A 146 0.44 4.72 -13.22
N CYS A 147 -0.53 5.34 -12.56
CA CYS A 147 -0.46 6.63 -11.93
C CYS A 147 -0.87 6.51 -10.46
N ARG A 148 -0.21 7.30 -9.61
CA ARG A 148 -0.55 7.47 -8.19
C ARG A 148 -1.09 8.88 -7.97
N ASN A 149 -1.96 9.05 -6.95
CA ASN A 149 -2.52 10.35 -6.51
C ASN A 149 -3.55 10.97 -7.46
N VAL A 150 -4.26 10.17 -8.25
CA VAL A 150 -5.30 10.71 -9.14
C VAL A 150 -6.47 11.21 -8.29
N MET A 151 -6.80 12.51 -8.39
CA MET A 151 -7.67 13.21 -7.44
C MET A 151 -9.18 12.91 -7.61
N SER A 152 -9.54 11.99 -8.50
CA SER A 152 -10.89 11.42 -8.54
C SER A 152 -10.84 9.98 -9.04
N PRO A 153 -11.51 9.02 -8.37
CA PRO A 153 -11.64 7.64 -8.85
C PRO A 153 -12.46 7.53 -10.14
N ASN A 154 -13.02 8.65 -10.61
CA ASN A 154 -13.83 8.76 -11.81
C ASN A 154 -13.39 9.95 -12.68
N GLN A 155 -12.10 10.36 -12.63
CA GLN A 155 -11.59 11.21 -13.70
C GLN A 155 -11.43 10.30 -14.91
N SER A 156 -12.50 10.23 -15.68
CA SER A 156 -12.51 9.58 -16.96
C SER A 156 -11.42 10.22 -17.82
N LEU A 157 -10.67 9.38 -18.52
CA LEU A 157 -9.60 9.78 -19.41
C LEU A 157 -10.19 10.37 -20.72
N ASP A 158 -11.31 11.10 -20.61
CA ASP A 158 -12.18 11.51 -21.71
C ASP A 158 -11.69 12.79 -22.42
N ASP A 159 -10.58 13.39 -21.98
CA ASP A 159 -10.11 14.67 -22.54
C ASP A 159 -9.32 14.51 -23.85
N GLY A 160 -9.44 13.38 -24.57
CA GLY A 160 -8.68 13.15 -25.81
C GLY A 160 -7.16 13.03 -25.60
N ALA A 161 -6.73 13.08 -24.34
CA ALA A 161 -5.45 12.62 -23.84
C ALA A 161 -5.45 11.09 -23.87
N GLY A 162 -5.33 10.50 -25.07
CA GLY A 162 -4.99 9.08 -25.19
C GLY A 162 -3.71 8.72 -24.42
N PHE A 163 -3.21 7.50 -24.54
CA PHE A 163 -2.00 6.97 -23.84
C PHE A 163 -0.81 7.94 -23.60
N ASN A 164 -0.68 9.03 -24.36
CA ASN A 164 0.31 10.09 -24.23
C ASN A 164 -0.03 11.28 -23.29
N GLY A 165 -1.30 11.53 -22.93
CA GLY A 165 -1.66 12.75 -22.16
C GLY A 165 -1.48 12.63 -20.64
N LEU A 166 -1.50 11.42 -20.09
CA LEU A 166 -1.15 11.16 -18.69
C LEU A 166 0.34 11.40 -18.36
N ALA A 167 1.17 11.60 -19.38
CA ALA A 167 2.57 11.99 -19.24
C ALA A 167 2.81 13.50 -19.45
N ALA A 168 1.77 14.28 -19.77
CA ALA A 168 1.94 15.63 -20.32
C ALA A 168 1.42 16.78 -19.45
N ASP A 169 0.49 16.56 -18.51
CA ASP A 169 -0.04 17.66 -17.70
C ASP A 169 0.71 17.82 -16.38
N GLY A 170 1.84 18.53 -16.48
CA GLY A 170 2.51 19.18 -15.36
C GLY A 170 1.82 20.47 -14.90
N ASP A 171 0.60 20.76 -15.38
CA ASP A 171 -0.08 22.01 -15.09
C ASP A 171 -1.47 21.76 -14.46
N ASP A 172 -1.59 22.17 -13.20
CA ASP A 172 -2.82 22.31 -12.39
C ASP A 172 -3.34 21.10 -11.57
N LEU A 173 -2.43 20.46 -10.83
CA LEU A 173 -2.75 19.64 -9.64
C LEU A 173 -2.24 20.35 -8.39
N THR A 174 -2.97 21.36 -7.93
CA THR A 174 -2.65 22.02 -6.67
C THR A 174 -2.74 21.01 -5.51
N ASP A 175 -1.57 20.75 -4.91
CA ASP A 175 -1.28 20.04 -3.64
C ASP A 175 -0.93 18.53 -3.61
N GLN A 176 -0.78 17.83 -4.74
CA GLN A 176 0.01 16.58 -4.79
C GLN A 176 0.24 16.08 -6.22
N GLU A 177 1.49 16.11 -6.68
CA GLU A 177 1.91 15.64 -8.01
C GLU A 177 1.36 14.22 -8.29
N ALA A 178 0.55 14.10 -9.34
CA ALA A 178 0.24 12.80 -9.92
C ALA A 178 1.50 12.29 -10.62
N VAL A 179 2.06 11.19 -10.12
CA VAL A 179 3.25 10.58 -10.70
C VAL A 179 2.79 9.41 -11.55
N CYS A 180 2.81 9.61 -12.87
CA CYS A 180 2.56 8.58 -13.87
C CYS A 180 3.92 8.07 -14.37
N SER A 181 4.17 6.78 -14.24
CA SER A 181 5.40 6.17 -14.71
C SER A 181 5.10 4.92 -15.53
N ASN A 182 6.02 4.59 -16.43
CA ASN A 182 6.05 3.32 -17.13
C ASN A 182 6.41 2.26 -16.09
N ILE A 183 5.41 1.71 -15.40
CA ILE A 183 5.68 0.92 -14.21
C ILE A 183 6.45 -0.35 -14.62
N THR A 184 7.77 -0.31 -14.42
CA THR A 184 8.62 -1.50 -14.51
C THR A 184 8.47 -2.22 -13.20
N PHE A 185 7.63 -3.27 -13.19
CA PHE A 185 7.29 -4.02 -11.99
C PHE A 185 8.41 -4.98 -11.57
N GLY A 186 9.53 -4.42 -11.12
CA GLY A 186 10.52 -5.08 -10.29
C GLY A 186 10.42 -4.46 -8.90
N GLY A 187 10.25 -5.27 -7.85
CA GLY A 187 10.06 -4.79 -6.50
C GLY A 187 11.21 -3.91 -6.03
N ASN A 188 11.00 -2.59 -6.02
CA ASN A 188 11.58 -1.72 -5.01
C ASN A 188 10.67 -0.51 -4.80
N ALA A 189 10.08 -0.39 -3.62
CA ALA A 189 9.20 0.72 -3.22
C ALA A 189 10.00 1.98 -2.84
N ASP A 190 11.11 2.20 -3.52
CA ASP A 190 12.18 3.15 -3.17
C ASP A 190 12.41 4.20 -4.26
N ASP A 191 11.50 4.37 -5.22
CA ASP A 191 11.58 5.50 -6.15
C ASP A 191 11.05 6.78 -5.48
N ASN A 192 11.84 7.26 -4.52
CA ASN A 192 11.92 8.67 -4.18
C ASN A 192 13.00 9.24 -5.10
N SER A 193 12.65 9.49 -6.37
CA SER A 193 13.46 10.26 -7.32
C SER A 193 13.49 11.71 -6.86
N MET A 194 14.30 11.92 -5.85
CA MET A 194 14.89 13.21 -5.51
C MET A 194 15.89 13.52 -6.62
N GLU A 195 15.50 14.29 -7.64
CA GLU A 195 16.51 14.90 -8.50
C GLU A 195 17.36 15.90 -7.69
N PRO A 196 18.69 15.93 -7.89
CA PRO A 196 19.63 16.57 -6.99
C PRO A 196 19.67 18.10 -7.14
N LEU A 197 20.03 18.76 -6.03
CA LEU A 197 20.43 20.17 -5.99
C LEU A 197 21.77 20.40 -6.71
N GLY A 198 21.86 21.48 -7.50
CA GLY A 198 23.09 22.12 -8.01
C GLY A 198 23.17 22.14 -9.54
N GLU A 199 23.45 23.23 -10.23
CA GLU A 199 23.90 24.61 -9.93
C GLU A 199 23.17 25.60 -10.85
#